data_AF-A0A846E590-F1
#
_entry.id   AF-A0A846E590-F1
#
_cell.length_a   1.000
_cell.length_b   1.000
_cell.length_c   1.000
_cell.angle_alpha   90.00
_cell.angle_beta   90.00
_cell.angle_gamma   90.00
#
_symmetry.space_group_name_H-M   'P 1'
#
loop_
_entity.id
_entity.type
_entity.pdbx_description
1 polymer ?
#
loop_
_entity_poly.entity_id
_entity_poly.type
_entity_poly.pdbx_seq_one_letter_code
_entity_poly.pdbx_strand_id
1 'polypeptide(L)'
;MPRPTQAHMSRTIGKNKPSGVKDMTKRQMEYYMGAKLIEVGVDPKSAIYRWSVETQNNNEVWTYSAYWGNSKEELLQKEQETSNNE
;
A
#
# COMPACT_ATOMS: atom_id res chain seq x y z
N MET A 1 -12.27 14.11 -16.31
CA MET A 1 -11.44 12.89 -16.22
C MET A 1 -11.59 12.33 -14.81
N PRO A 2 -11.84 11.04 -14.61
CA PRO A 2 -11.86 10.47 -13.26
C PRO A 2 -10.47 10.65 -12.65
N ARG A 3 -10.40 11.24 -11.46
CA ARG A 3 -9.14 11.32 -10.71
C ARG A 3 -8.84 9.92 -10.17
N PRO A 4 -7.59 9.43 -10.23
CA PRO A 4 -7.26 8.20 -9.57
C PRO A 4 -7.58 8.31 -8.07
N THR A 5 -8.18 7.25 -7.52
CA THR A 5 -8.57 7.12 -6.10
C THR A 5 -7.68 6.13 -5.35
N GLN A 6 -6.64 5.62 -6.01
CA GLN A 6 -5.69 4.67 -5.44
C GLN A 6 -4.30 4.85 -6.04
N ALA A 7 -3.27 4.46 -5.28
CA ALA A 7 -1.88 4.41 -5.70
C ALA A 7 -1.20 3.16 -5.14
N HIS A 8 -0.28 2.59 -5.91
CA HIS A 8 0.46 1.39 -5.53
C HIS A 8 1.95 1.59 -5.79
N MET A 9 2.79 1.18 -4.84
CA MET A 9 4.24 1.19 -4.96
C MET A 9 4.79 -0.17 -4.60
N SER A 10 5.45 -0.83 -5.55
CA SER A 10 6.03 -2.15 -5.36
C SER A 10 7.57 -2.11 -5.31
N ARG A 11 8.16 -2.89 -4.41
CA ARG A 11 9.61 -3.14 -4.32
C ARG A 11 9.87 -4.63 -4.20
N THR A 12 10.83 -5.13 -4.97
CA THR A 12 11.32 -6.50 -4.82
C THR A 12 12.49 -6.51 -3.83
N ILE A 13 12.42 -7.38 -2.83
CA ILE A 13 13.44 -7.54 -1.80
C ILE A 13 13.82 -9.02 -1.72
N GLY A 14 15.11 -9.35 -1.65
CA GLY A 14 15.55 -10.72 -1.44
C GLY A 14 15.13 -11.22 -0.04
N LYS A 15 14.61 -12.45 0.05
CA LYS A 15 14.15 -13.05 1.32
C LYS A 15 15.21 -13.02 2.41
N ASN A 16 16.46 -13.31 2.02
CA ASN A 16 17.61 -13.45 2.91
C ASN A 16 18.24 -12.10 3.28
N LYS A 17 17.64 -10.96 2.91
CA LYS A 17 18.13 -9.65 3.36
C LYS A 17 17.90 -9.48 4.86
N PRO A 18 18.84 -8.84 5.58
CA PRO A 18 18.67 -8.55 7.01
C PRO A 18 17.40 -7.73 7.29
N SER A 19 16.80 -7.95 8.47
CA SER A 19 15.58 -7.25 8.89
C SER A 19 15.71 -5.72 8.81
N GLY A 20 16.84 -5.16 9.25
CA GLY A 20 17.07 -3.71 9.18
C GLY A 20 17.01 -3.14 7.75
N VAL A 21 17.42 -3.91 6.74
CA VAL A 21 17.30 -3.49 5.33
C VAL A 21 15.84 -3.50 4.88
N LYS A 22 15.07 -4.51 5.31
CA LYS A 22 13.64 -4.60 5.03
C LYS A 22 12.87 -3.44 5.68
N ASP A 23 13.16 -3.13 6.94
CA ASP A 23 12.52 -2.04 7.68
C ASP A 23 12.84 -0.67 7.09
N MET A 24 14.10 -0.43 6.73
CA MET A 24 14.50 0.80 6.02
C MET A 24 13.76 0.92 4.68
N THR A 25 13.60 -0.17 3.95
CA THR A 25 12.88 -0.18 2.67
C THR A 25 11.39 0.17 2.88
N LYS A 26 10.73 -0.37 3.91
CA LYS A 26 9.33 0.03 4.23
C LYS A 26 9.22 1.52 4.49
N ARG A 27 10.08 2.07 5.36
CA ARG A 27 10.05 3.50 5.72
C ARG A 27 10.25 4.40 4.50
N GLN A 28 11.14 4.02 3.58
CA GLN A 28 11.32 4.75 2.33
C GLN A 28 10.05 4.71 1.48
N MET A 29 9.42 3.55 1.32
CA MET A 29 8.18 3.42 0.55
C MET A 29 7.04 4.23 1.16
N GLU A 30 6.90 4.21 2.49
CA GLU A 30 5.91 5.02 3.22
C GLU A 30 6.13 6.51 2.99
N TYR A 31 7.39 6.97 3.09
CA TYR A 31 7.77 8.35 2.83
C TYR A 31 7.44 8.79 1.39
N TYR A 32 7.85 8.01 0.40
CA TYR A 32 7.58 8.34 -1.00
C TYR A 32 6.10 8.27 -1.36
N MET A 33 5.34 7.35 -0.77
CA MET A 33 3.90 7.31 -0.97
C MET A 33 3.22 8.56 -0.40
N GLY A 34 3.59 8.99 0.80
CA GLY A 34 3.07 10.24 1.38
C GLY A 34 3.35 11.45 0.49
N ALA A 35 4.58 11.57 -0.03
CA ALA A 35 4.93 12.62 -0.99
C ALA A 35 4.09 12.53 -2.27
N LYS A 36 3.86 11.31 -2.80
CA LYS A 36 3.06 11.10 -4.01
C LYS A 36 1.60 11.51 -3.83
N LEU A 37 1.02 11.24 -2.66
CA LEU A 37 -0.35 11.65 -2.34
C LEU A 37 -0.49 13.18 -2.32
N ILE A 38 0.48 13.89 -1.73
CA ILE A 38 0.49 15.35 -1.73
C ILE A 38 0.58 15.89 -3.16
N GLU A 39 1.43 15.29 -4.02
CA GLU A 39 1.59 15.67 -5.43
C GLU A 39 0.27 15.60 -6.21
N VAL A 40 -0.59 14.62 -5.91
CA VAL A 40 -1.90 14.46 -6.54
C VAL A 40 -3.04 15.16 -5.79
N GLY A 41 -2.72 16.00 -4.80
CA GLY A 41 -3.68 16.82 -4.06
C GLY A 41 -4.51 16.04 -3.02
N VAL A 42 -3.97 14.93 -2.50
CA VAL A 42 -4.62 14.09 -1.49
C VAL A 42 -3.91 14.29 -0.15
N ASP A 43 -4.68 14.50 0.92
CA ASP A 43 -4.14 14.50 2.28
C ASP A 43 -3.71 13.08 2.66
N PRO A 44 -2.41 12.82 2.91
CA PRO A 44 -1.93 11.50 3.30
C PRO A 44 -2.62 10.93 4.54
N LYS A 45 -3.13 11.78 5.44
CA LYS A 45 -3.85 11.32 6.65
C LYS A 45 -5.25 10.81 6.36
N SER A 46 -5.84 11.18 5.23
CA SER A 46 -7.19 10.78 4.84
C SER A 46 -7.25 9.39 4.16
N ALA A 47 -6.11 8.93 3.64
CA ALA A 47 -5.98 7.67 2.91
C ALA A 47 -5.91 6.45 3.85
N ILE A 48 -6.33 5.28 3.34
CA ILE A 48 -6.08 3.98 3.96
C ILE A 48 -4.87 3.35 3.29
N TYR A 49 -3.99 2.77 4.10
CA TYR A 49 -2.80 2.09 3.63
C TYR A 49 -2.88 0.59 3.87
N ARG A 50 -2.42 -0.19 2.87
CA ARG A 50 -2.31 -1.65 2.97
C ARG A 50 -0.95 -2.09 2.46
N TRP A 51 -0.30 -2.94 3.24
CA TRP A 51 0.86 -3.70 2.81
C TRP A 51 0.39 -5.06 2.29
N SER A 52 0.88 -5.46 1.13
CA SER A 52 0.84 -6.85 0.69
C SER A 52 2.25 -7.33 0.39
N VAL A 53 2.47 -8.63 0.59
CA VAL A 53 3.75 -9.29 0.32
C VAL A 53 3.47 -10.55 -0.47
N GLU A 54 4.03 -10.63 -1.65
CA GLU A 54 4.01 -11.83 -2.48
C GLU A 54 5.38 -12.49 -2.47
N THR A 55 5.43 -13.78 -2.11
CA THR A 55 6.66 -14.55 -2.23
C THR A 55 6.83 -15.01 -3.68
N GLN A 56 7.98 -14.69 -4.28
CA GLN A 56 8.37 -15.20 -5.59
C GLN A 56 9.77 -15.81 -5.52
N ASN A 57 9.84 -17.15 -5.47
CA ASN A 57 11.08 -17.90 -5.30
C ASN A 57 11.88 -17.45 -4.06
N ASN A 58 13.07 -16.86 -4.28
CA ASN A 58 13.97 -16.34 -3.25
C ASN A 58 13.76 -14.84 -2.96
N ASN A 59 12.73 -14.23 -3.54
CA ASN A 59 12.39 -12.83 -3.39
C ASN A 59 10.99 -12.67 -2.78
N GLU A 60 10.75 -11.47 -2.27
CA GLU A 60 9.46 -10.99 -1.83
C GLU A 60 9.15 -9.71 -2.60
N VAL A 61 7.96 -9.62 -3.18
CA VAL A 61 7.44 -8.40 -3.80
C VAL A 61 6.54 -7.73 -2.78
N TRP A 62 7.00 -6.59 -2.27
CA TRP A 62 6.31 -5.83 -1.24
C TRP A 62 5.57 -4.69 -1.92
N THR A 63 4.26 -4.62 -1.75
CA THR A 63 3.43 -3.58 -2.35
C THR A 63 2.81 -2.75 -1.23
N TYR A 64 3.08 -1.45 -1.26
CA TYR A 64 2.42 -0.47 -0.42
C TYR A 64 1.34 0.22 -1.23
N SER A 65 0.09 0.05 -0.82
CA SER A 65 -1.09 0.59 -1.50
C SER A 65 -1.74 1.67 -0.63
N ALA A 66 -2.15 2.76 -1.26
CA ALA A 66 -2.91 3.83 -0.65
C ALA A 66 -4.26 3.98 -1.37
N TYR A 67 -5.34 4.09 -0.61
CA TYR A 67 -6.72 4.20 -1.11
C TYR A 67 -7.39 5.45 -0.51
N TRP A 68 -8.05 6.25 -1.35
CA TRP A 68 -8.81 7.43 -0.96
C TRP A 68 -10.11 7.55 -1.79
N GLY A 69 -11.02 8.44 -1.40
CA GLY A 69 -12.31 8.61 -2.08
C GLY A 69 -13.06 7.28 -2.26
N ASN A 70 -13.61 7.04 -3.45
CA ASN A 70 -14.42 5.86 -3.73
C ASN A 70 -13.69 4.53 -3.50
N SER A 71 -12.41 4.42 -3.86
CA SER A 71 -11.65 3.17 -3.65
C SER A 71 -11.47 2.84 -2.17
N LYS A 72 -11.45 3.85 -1.29
CA LYS A 72 -11.44 3.64 0.15
C LYS A 72 -12.77 3.06 0.64
N GLU A 73 -13.89 3.59 0.14
CA GLU A 73 -15.23 3.13 0.50
C GLU A 73 -15.49 1.70 0.03
N GLU A 74 -15.16 1.39 -1.23
CA GLU A 74 -15.26 0.05 -1.80
C GLU A 74 -14.42 -0.98 -1.01
N LEU A 75 -13.21 -0.59 -0.58
CA LEU A 75 -12.36 -1.44 0.24
C LEU A 75 -13.02 -1.77 1.59
N LEU A 76 -13.54 -0.76 2.29
CA LEU A 76 -14.16 -0.92 3.59
C LEU A 76 -15.47 -1.73 3.52
N GLN A 77 -16.26 -1.55 2.46
CA GLN A 77 -17.46 -2.33 2.22
C GLN A 77 -17.12 -3.82 2.02
N LYS A 78 -16.13 -4.12 1.18
CA LYS A 78 -15.67 -5.51 0.98
C LYS A 78 -15.15 -6.14 2.26
N GLU A 79 -14.43 -5.39 3.08
CA GLU A 79 -13.94 -5.87 4.38
C GLU A 79 -15.12 -6.21 5.32
N GLN A 80 -16.17 -5.38 5.35
CA GLN A 80 -17.39 -5.65 6.13
C GLN A 80 -18.18 -6.87 5.61
N GLU A 81 -18.33 -7.01 4.29
CA GLU A 81 -19.01 -8.16 3.68
C GLU A 81 -18.29 -9.47 3.95
N THR A 82 -16.95 -9.44 3.97
CA THR A 82 -16.13 -10.62 4.27
C THR A 82 -16.25 -11.03 5.73
N SER A 83 -16.27 -10.07 6.67
CA SER A 83 -16.42 -10.35 8.11
C SER A 83 -17.82 -10.81 8.53
N ASN A 84 -18.86 -10.52 7.75
CA ASN A 84 -20.24 -10.95 8.05
C ASN A 84 -20.59 -12.34 7.51
N ASN A 85 -19.71 -12.93 6.69
CA ASN A 85 -19.89 -14.25 6.07
C ASN A 85 -19.03 -15.35 6.73
N GLU A 86 -18.37 -15.05 7.85
CA GLU A 86 -17.71 -16.02 8.76
C GLU A 86 -18.54 -16.21 10.04
#